data_AF-A0A496Z524-F1
#
_entry.id   AF-A0A496Z524-F1
#
_cell.length_a   1.000
_cell.length_b   1.000
_cell.length_c   1.000
_cell.angle_alpha   90.00
_cell.angle_beta   90.00
_cell.angle_gamma   90.00
#
_symmetry.space_group_name_H-M   'P 1'
#
loop_
_entity.id
_entity.type
_entity.pdbx_description
1 polymer ?
#
loop_
_entity_poly.entity_id
_entity_poly.type
_entity_poly.pdbx_seq_one_letter_code
_entity_poly.pdbx_strand_id
1 'polypeptide(L)'
;MSDLRVLDKLHVGRSPADRKNRTSPGNFGDVIKQAIKHVSDMEIRADQSIEQLLKGETGIHETMIALQKSDISLRLFLQVRNKVMDAYREIMRMQF
;
A
#
# COMPACT_ATOMS: atom_id res chain seq x y z
N MET A 1 21.89 58.41 10.20
CA MET A 1 23.02 57.55 10.63
C MET A 1 22.40 56.48 11.51
N SER A 2 21.95 55.38 10.89
CA SER A 2 22.63 54.07 10.95
C SER A 2 22.57 53.53 12.39
N ASP A 3 21.53 52.80 12.78
CA ASP A 3 21.49 51.33 12.67
C ASP A 3 20.07 50.88 13.09
N LEU A 4 19.14 50.53 12.21
CA LEU A 4 19.03 49.25 11.52
C LEU A 4 19.35 47.98 12.34
N ARG A 5 19.07 47.97 13.66
CA ARG A 5 19.04 46.72 14.47
C ARG A 5 17.62 46.26 14.86
N VAL A 6 16.62 46.62 14.05
CA VAL A 6 15.20 46.22 14.26
C VAL A 6 14.65 45.39 13.08
N LEU A 7 15.49 44.93 12.16
CA LEU A 7 15.09 44.03 11.06
C LEU A 7 15.31 42.53 11.36
N ASP A 8 15.50 42.16 12.63
CA ASP A 8 15.73 40.77 13.06
C ASP A 8 14.45 39.89 13.10
N LYS A 9 13.32 40.34 12.52
CA LYS A 9 12.05 39.58 12.58
C LYS A 9 11.33 39.37 11.25
N LEU A 10 12.01 39.50 10.11
CA LEU A 10 11.39 39.29 8.79
C LEU A 10 12.15 38.35 7.83
N HIS A 11 13.07 37.54 8.34
CA HIS A 11 13.47 36.32 7.63
C HIS A 11 12.75 35.12 8.24
N VAL A 12 11.46 35.01 7.91
CA VAL A 12 10.80 33.71 7.84
C VAL A 12 11.47 32.95 6.70
N GLY A 13 12.65 32.38 7.00
CA GLY A 13 13.25 31.33 6.21
C GLY A 13 12.29 30.15 6.26
N ARG A 14 11.37 30.10 5.30
CA ARG A 14 10.68 28.86 4.93
C ARG A 14 11.77 27.89 4.49
N SER A 15 12.29 27.15 5.46
CA SER A 15 13.17 26.03 5.21
C SER A 15 12.45 25.10 4.24
N PRO A 16 13.06 24.73 3.10
CA PRO A 16 12.45 23.80 2.13
C PRO A 16 12.25 22.38 2.70
N ALA A 17 12.64 22.14 3.95
CA ALA A 17 12.50 20.86 4.65
C ALA A 17 11.05 20.51 5.06
N ASP A 18 10.13 21.47 5.12
CA ASP A 18 8.73 21.22 5.51
C ASP A 18 7.80 20.84 4.34
N ARG A 19 8.38 20.50 3.18
CA ARG A 19 7.65 19.94 2.03
C ARG A 19 7.67 18.41 1.97
N LYS A 20 8.24 17.72 2.96
CA LYS A 20 8.30 16.25 2.97
C LYS A 20 7.12 15.58 3.68
N ASN A 21 6.23 16.35 4.33
CA ASN A 21 5.08 15.77 5.05
C ASN A 21 3.72 16.21 4.54
N ARG A 22 3.64 16.66 3.28
CA ARG A 22 2.40 16.49 2.54
C ARG A 22 2.32 15.01 2.21
N THR A 23 1.65 14.27 3.07
CA THR A 23 1.08 12.97 2.75
C THR A 23 0.15 13.20 1.56
N SER A 24 0.73 13.24 0.36
CA SER A 24 -0.02 13.00 -0.86
C SER A 24 -0.82 11.73 -0.59
N PRO A 25 -2.14 11.70 -0.86
CA PRO A 25 -2.88 10.44 -0.86
C PRO A 25 -2.02 9.47 -1.66
N GLY A 26 -1.57 8.38 -1.01
CA GLY A 26 -0.53 7.50 -1.56
C GLY A 26 -0.85 7.22 -3.01
N ASN A 27 0.15 7.39 -3.89
CA ASN A 27 -0.02 7.17 -5.32
C ASN A 27 -0.79 5.85 -5.51
N PHE A 28 -1.85 5.84 -6.30
CA PHE A 28 -2.69 4.65 -6.48
C PHE A 28 -1.88 3.41 -6.87
N GLY A 29 -0.80 3.61 -7.64
CA GLY A 29 0.17 2.56 -7.95
C GLY A 29 0.89 1.97 -6.72
N ASP A 30 1.18 2.78 -5.70
CA ASP A 30 1.78 2.32 -4.44
C ASP A 30 0.79 1.46 -3.63
N VAL A 31 -0.50 1.82 -3.64
CA VAL A 31 -1.55 1.04 -2.98
C VAL A 31 -1.70 -0.34 -3.64
N ILE A 32 -1.72 -0.39 -4.97
CA ILE A 32 -1.76 -1.67 -5.70
C ILE A 32 -0.50 -2.48 -5.44
N LYS A 33 0.68 -1.85 -5.45
CA LYS A 33 1.95 -2.52 -5.17
C LYS A 33 1.98 -3.12 -3.77
N GLN A 34 1.45 -2.40 -2.77
CA GLN A 34 1.30 -2.92 -1.41
C GLN A 34 0.30 -4.06 -1.33
N ALA A 35 -0.83 -3.97 -2.03
CA ALA A 35 -1.81 -5.06 -2.08
C ALA A 35 -1.24 -6.34 -2.72
N ILE A 36 -0.48 -6.22 -3.81
CA ILE A 36 0.22 -7.36 -4.43
C ILE A 36 1.20 -7.99 -3.45
N LYS A 37 2.02 -7.16 -2.79
CA LYS A 37 2.98 -7.63 -1.79
C LYS A 37 2.26 -8.36 -0.64
N HIS A 38 1.15 -7.81 -0.16
CA HIS A 38 0.36 -8.41 0.92
C HIS A 38 -0.22 -9.78 0.53
N VAL A 39 -0.72 -9.94 -0.70
CA VAL A 39 -1.21 -11.25 -1.18
C VAL A 39 -0.06 -12.25 -1.27
N SER A 40 1.11 -11.84 -1.78
CA SER A 40 2.30 -12.70 -1.84
C SER A 40 2.78 -13.11 -0.44
N ASP A 41 2.79 -12.18 0.51
CA ASP A 41 3.16 -12.47 1.90
C ASP A 41 2.16 -13.45 2.55
N MET A 42 0.87 -13.36 2.19
CA MET A 42 -0.15 -14.30 2.66
C MET A 42 0.03 -15.71 2.08
N GLU A 43 0.36 -15.83 0.80
CA GLU A 43 0.64 -17.10 0.14
C GLU A 43 1.82 -17.82 0.82
N ILE A 44 2.92 -17.11 1.05
CA ILE A 44 4.10 -17.65 1.77
C ILE A 44 3.73 -18.13 3.18
N ARG A 45 2.89 -17.38 3.90
CA ARG A 45 2.42 -17.79 5.25
C ARG A 45 1.52 -19.01 5.19
N ALA A 46 0.67 -19.13 4.17
CA ALA A 46 -0.16 -20.30 3.97
C ALA A 46 0.71 -21.55 3.75
N ASP A 47 1.72 -21.45 2.88
CA ASP A 47 2.67 -22.54 2.62
C ASP A 47 3.43 -22.96 3.88
N GLN A 48 3.91 -21.99 4.67
CA GLN A 48 4.56 -22.25 5.95
C GLN A 48 3.62 -22.93 6.95
N SER A 49 2.35 -22.53 6.99
CA SER A 49 1.35 -23.15 7.87
C SER A 49 1.01 -24.58 7.43
N ILE A 50 1.02 -24.88 6.12
CA ILE A 50 0.89 -26.25 5.61
C ILE A 50 2.10 -27.09 6.02
N GLU A 51 3.32 -26.55 5.92
CA GLU A 51 4.53 -27.26 6.32
C GLU A 51 4.54 -27.57 7.83
N GLN A 52 4.11 -26.63 8.68
CA GLN A 52 3.98 -26.82 10.12
C GLN A 52 2.86 -27.82 10.47
N LEU A 53 1.77 -27.85 9.70
CA LEU A 53 0.73 -28.85 9.84
C LEU A 53 1.24 -30.26 9.55
N LEU A 54 2.01 -30.43 8.46
CA LEU A 54 2.63 -31.72 8.11
C LEU A 54 3.65 -32.19 9.15
N LYS A 55 4.29 -31.26 9.86
CA LYS A 55 5.18 -31.52 11.00
C LYS A 55 4.44 -31.79 12.32
N GLY A 56 3.12 -31.62 12.36
CA GLY A 56 2.29 -31.82 13.56
C GLY A 56 2.33 -30.65 14.56
N GLU A 57 2.87 -29.50 14.18
CA GLU A 57 3.07 -28.33 15.05
C GLU A 57 1.85 -27.38 15.08
N THR A 58 0.94 -27.48 14.11
CA THR A 58 -0.29 -26.66 14.02
C THR A 58 -1.54 -27.51 13.83
N GLY A 59 -2.67 -27.13 14.43
CA GLY A 59 -3.94 -27.81 14.20
C GLY A 59 -4.50 -27.58 12.79
N ILE A 60 -5.14 -28.59 12.20
CA ILE A 60 -5.78 -28.55 10.87
C ILE A 60 -6.68 -27.32 10.69
N HIS A 61 -7.34 -26.87 11.77
CA HIS A 61 -8.24 -25.72 11.76
C HIS A 61 -7.54 -24.39 11.43
N GLU A 62 -6.35 -24.15 11.98
CA GLU A 62 -5.57 -22.92 11.74
C GLU A 62 -5.16 -22.82 10.26
N THR A 63 -4.69 -23.93 9.69
CA THR A 63 -4.30 -24.02 8.27
C THR A 63 -5.51 -23.83 7.35
N MET A 64 -6.66 -24.44 7.69
CA MET A 64 -7.91 -24.26 6.94
C MET A 64 -8.37 -22.79 6.92
N ILE A 65 -8.28 -22.08 8.05
CA ILE A 65 -8.59 -20.65 8.14
C ILE A 65 -7.62 -19.82 7.30
N ALA A 66 -6.32 -20.10 7.36
CA ALA A 66 -5.31 -19.41 6.57
C ALA A 66 -5.54 -19.56 5.06
N LEU A 67 -5.90 -20.77 4.62
CA LEU A 67 -6.29 -21.08 3.25
C LEU A 67 -7.54 -20.31 2.82
N GLN A 68 -8.60 -20.32 3.63
CA GLN A 68 -9.83 -19.56 3.32
C GLN A 68 -9.59 -18.06 3.23
N LYS A 69 -8.79 -17.48 4.15
CA LYS A 69 -8.41 -16.06 4.08
C LYS A 69 -7.64 -15.73 2.80
N SER A 70 -6.74 -16.62 2.39
CA SER A 70 -5.95 -16.46 1.16
C SER A 70 -6.84 -16.50 -0.09
N ASP A 71 -7.72 -17.48 -0.19
CA ASP A 71 -8.67 -17.60 -1.30
C ASP A 71 -9.64 -16.41 -1.41
N ILE A 72 -10.19 -15.93 -0.29
CA ILE A 72 -11.04 -14.72 -0.29
C ILE A 72 -10.25 -13.48 -0.71
N SER A 73 -9.03 -13.31 -0.20
CA SER A 73 -8.20 -12.14 -0.53
C SER A 73 -7.74 -12.14 -1.98
N LEU A 74 -7.45 -13.32 -2.55
CA LEU A 74 -7.12 -13.47 -3.95
C LEU A 74 -8.30 -13.11 -4.85
N ARG A 75 -9.51 -13.57 -4.52
CA ARG A 75 -10.73 -13.21 -5.25
C ARG A 75 -10.98 -11.70 -5.23
N LEU A 76 -10.81 -11.07 -4.07
CA LEU A 76 -10.89 -9.61 -3.95
C LEU A 76 -9.82 -8.92 -4.82
N PHE A 77 -8.57 -9.39 -4.78
CA PHE A 77 -7.49 -8.83 -5.59
C PHE A 77 -7.79 -8.89 -7.08
N LEU A 78 -8.34 -10.00 -7.59
CA LEU A 78 -8.72 -10.14 -8.99
C LEU A 78 -9.83 -9.15 -9.39
N GLN A 79 -10.81 -8.91 -8.51
CA GLN A 79 -11.85 -7.91 -8.75
C GLN A 79 -11.27 -6.49 -8.81
N VAL A 80 -10.37 -6.16 -7.88
CA VAL A 80 -9.68 -4.86 -7.88
C VAL A 80 -8.83 -4.70 -9.15
N ARG A 81 -8.05 -5.72 -9.54
CA ARG A 81 -7.28 -5.74 -10.78
C ARG A 81 -8.17 -5.46 -12.00
N ASN A 82 -9.31 -6.13 -12.10
CA ASN A 82 -10.24 -5.92 -13.21
C ASN A 82 -10.76 -4.48 -13.22
N LYS A 83 -11.16 -3.94 -12.05
CA LYS A 83 -11.67 -2.56 -11.95
C LYS A 83 -10.62 -1.51 -12.29
N VAL A 84 -9.36 -1.76 -11.95
CA VAL A 84 -8.21 -0.93 -12.34
C VAL A 84 -8.03 -0.92 -13.86
N MET A 85 -8.10 -2.10 -14.49
CA MET A 85 -8.00 -2.21 -15.95
C MET A 85 -9.18 -1.53 -16.65
N ASP A 86 -10.38 -1.63 -16.08
CA ASP A 86 -11.56 -0.91 -16.57
C ASP A 86 -11.37 0.60 -16.48
N ALA A 87 -10.90 1.12 -15.34
CA ALA A 87 -10.63 2.53 -15.16
C ALA A 87 -9.55 3.04 -16.14
N TYR A 88 -8.50 2.26 -16.38
CA TYR A 88 -7.50 2.57 -17.39
C TYR A 88 -8.11 2.63 -18.80
N ARG A 89 -8.92 1.63 -19.17
CA ARG A 89 -9.63 1.60 -20.46
C ARG A 89 -10.59 2.77 -20.63
N GLU A 90 -11.28 3.18 -19.57
CA GLU A 90 -12.22 4.30 -19.60
C GLU A 90 -11.50 5.64 -19.81
N ILE A 91 -10.40 5.89 -19.08
CA ILE A 91 -9.58 7.10 -19.28
C ILE A 91 -9.06 7.19 -20.72
N MET A 92 -8.65 6.05 -21.30
CA MET A 92 -8.20 5.99 -22.70
C MET A 92 -9.34 6.24 -23.70
N ARG A 93 -10.58 5.89 -23.37
CA ARG A 93 -11.76 6.13 -24.21
C ARG A 93 -12.28 7.56 -24.16
N MET A 94 -12.02 8.28 -23.08
CA MET A 94 -12.40 9.70 -22.94
C MET A 94 -11.51 10.67 -23.73
N GLN A 95 -10.41 10.21 -24.34
CA GLN A 95 -9.46 11.06 -25.08
C GLN A 95 -9.81 11.27 -26.58
N PHE A 96 -11.08 11.26 -26.95
CA PHE A 96 -11.53 11.57 -28.31
C PHE A 96 -12.62 12.64 -28.31
#